data_AF-A0A3B3R6B2-F1
#
_entry.id   AF-A0A3B3R6B2-F1
#
_cell.length_a   1.000
_cell.length_b   1.000
_cell.length_c   1.000
_cell.angle_alpha   90.00
_cell.angle_beta   90.00
_cell.angle_gamma   90.00
#
_symmetry.space_group_name_H-M   'P 1'
#
loop_
_entity.id
_entity.type
_entity.pdbx_description
1 polymer ?
#
loop_
_entity_poly.entity_id
_entity_poly.type
_entity_poly.pdbx_seq_one_letter_code
_entity_poly.pdbx_strand_id
1 'polypeptide(L)'
;VGMASQSGYMWLLLWPCRGMLGYPPACREWTDTSRKCTNIPLDELLERAMQHAELIYQVSEESRILFEEMFIPLSMRSQHLQRGQKCNINSISIPGSKVEAESISDKWLLHTVLTLIRSWMGPLLGLQASLDQYDNAPAVLLEGTHWLMGRLRSLEQGVVVLTGKLLDEDAVVADPLPPEGWMPADSPQGPLESVIRDYILLTCFRKDMHKVETFLKLLRCRRTDSPACVAVQRADLP
;
A
#
# COMPACT_ATOMS: atom_id res chain seq x y z
N VAL A 1 -58.22 24.90 2.44
CA VAL A 1 -58.60 24.40 1.10
C VAL A 1 -57.34 24.39 0.26
N GLY A 2 -56.73 23.30 -0.22
CA GLY A 2 -56.78 21.85 -0.01
C GLY A 2 -55.34 21.34 -0.25
N MET A 3 -54.80 20.41 0.55
CA MET A 3 -54.80 18.95 0.34
C MET A 3 -54.14 18.46 -0.97
N ALA A 4 -52.91 17.95 -0.84
CA ALA A 4 -52.35 16.74 -1.48
C ALA A 4 -50.92 16.57 -0.92
N SER A 5 -50.66 15.77 0.13
CA SER A 5 -50.49 14.30 0.13
C SER A 5 -49.65 13.78 -1.03
N GLN A 6 -48.39 13.43 -0.76
CA GLN A 6 -47.87 12.09 -1.04
C GLN A 6 -46.58 11.80 -0.25
N SER A 7 -46.71 10.78 0.58
CA SER A 7 -45.66 9.99 1.22
C SER A 7 -45.09 8.98 0.20
N GLY A 8 -43.84 8.56 0.38
CA GLY A 8 -43.14 7.57 -0.45
C GLY A 8 -42.17 8.26 -1.42
N TYR A 9 -40.88 7.94 -1.49
CA TYR A 9 -40.26 6.63 -1.42
C TYR A 9 -38.87 6.73 -0.77
N MET A 10 -38.77 6.30 0.50
CA MET A 10 -37.49 5.97 1.13
C MET A 10 -37.29 4.46 1.06
N TRP A 11 -37.09 3.94 -0.16
CA TRP A 11 -36.67 2.57 -0.44
C TRP A 11 -35.89 2.55 -1.74
N LEU A 12 -34.93 1.63 -1.86
CA LEU A 12 -33.82 1.50 -2.83
C LEU A 12 -32.54 2.18 -2.29
N LEU A 13 -31.55 1.50 -1.72
CA LEU A 13 -31.15 0.09 -1.84
C LEU A 13 -30.48 -0.36 -0.53
N LEU A 14 -31.26 -0.97 0.37
CA LEU A 14 -30.73 -2.04 1.21
C LEU A 14 -30.46 -3.22 0.28
N TRP A 15 -29.26 -3.27 -0.30
CA TRP A 15 -28.78 -4.50 -0.91
C TRP A 15 -28.53 -5.47 0.25
N PRO A 16 -29.29 -6.56 0.38
CA PRO A 16 -28.97 -7.53 1.40
C PRO A 16 -27.65 -8.15 0.99
N CYS A 17 -26.63 -8.05 1.84
CA CYS A 17 -25.53 -9.01 1.85
C CYS A 17 -26.13 -10.38 2.17
N ARG A 18 -26.81 -10.98 1.19
CA ARG A 18 -26.88 -12.44 1.09
C ARG A 18 -25.44 -12.85 0.93
N GLY A 19 -24.88 -13.45 1.99
CA GLY A 19 -23.60 -14.10 1.97
C GLY A 19 -23.61 -15.19 0.90
N MET A 20 -23.28 -14.80 -0.33
CA MET A 20 -22.65 -15.70 -1.27
C MET A 20 -21.20 -15.76 -0.80
N LEU A 21 -20.79 -16.92 -0.29
CA LEU A 21 -19.38 -17.31 -0.35
C LEU A 21 -19.00 -17.25 -1.84
N GLY A 22 -18.53 -16.08 -2.28
CA GLY A 22 -18.01 -15.88 -3.60
C GLY A 22 -16.67 -16.58 -3.66
N TYR A 23 -16.68 -17.80 -4.19
CA TYR A 23 -15.44 -18.44 -4.61
C TYR A 23 -14.80 -17.55 -5.68
N PRO A 24 -13.47 -17.40 -5.66
CA PRO A 24 -12.80 -16.76 -6.78
C PRO A 24 -13.15 -17.47 -8.09
N PRO A 25 -13.23 -16.76 -9.23
CA PRO A 25 -13.60 -17.35 -10.51
C PRO A 25 -12.72 -18.54 -10.91
N ALA A 26 -11.46 -18.60 -10.46
CA ALA A 26 -10.56 -19.74 -10.65
C ALA A 26 -10.95 -21.02 -9.87
N CYS A 27 -11.88 -20.93 -8.92
CA CYS A 27 -12.34 -22.05 -8.10
C CYS A 27 -13.71 -22.59 -8.55
N ARG A 28 -14.26 -22.06 -9.66
CA ARG A 28 -15.60 -22.40 -10.17
C ARG A 28 -15.72 -23.83 -10.70
N GLU A 29 -14.59 -24.48 -11.01
CA GLU A 29 -14.57 -25.86 -11.55
C GLU A 29 -14.61 -26.97 -10.50
N TRP A 30 -14.45 -26.66 -9.21
CA TRP A 30 -14.42 -27.68 -8.15
C TRP A 30 -15.80 -27.77 -7.47
N THR A 31 -16.70 -28.54 -8.08
CA THR A 31 -18.07 -28.82 -7.63
C THR A 31 -18.13 -29.79 -6.44
N ASP A 32 -17.26 -29.63 -5.44
CA ASP A 32 -17.35 -30.44 -4.22
C ASP A 32 -17.26 -29.56 -2.97
N THR A 33 -18.34 -29.55 -2.20
CA THR A 33 -18.73 -28.54 -1.20
C THR A 33 -17.87 -28.54 0.08
N SER A 34 -16.65 -29.08 0.03
CA SER A 34 -15.79 -29.24 1.21
C SER A 34 -14.30 -28.97 0.98
N ARG A 35 -13.86 -28.68 -0.25
CA ARG A 35 -12.44 -28.33 -0.50
C ARG A 35 -12.28 -26.81 -0.53
N LYS A 36 -11.62 -26.25 0.50
CA LYS A 36 -11.02 -24.91 0.44
C LYS A 36 -10.24 -24.84 -0.87
N CYS A 37 -10.39 -23.77 -1.64
CA CYS A 37 -9.66 -23.63 -2.90
C CYS A 37 -8.15 -23.53 -2.60
N THR A 38 -7.43 -24.64 -2.72
CA THR A 38 -6.03 -24.76 -2.29
C THR A 38 -5.03 -24.32 -3.35
N ASN A 39 -5.45 -24.12 -4.61
CA ASN A 39 -4.55 -23.88 -5.73
C ASN A 39 -4.97 -22.67 -6.58
N ILE A 40 -4.93 -21.47 -6.00
CA ILE A 40 -5.02 -20.21 -6.78
C ILE A 40 -3.77 -20.13 -7.66
N PRO A 41 -3.87 -19.93 -8.98
CA PRO A 41 -2.71 -19.92 -9.87
C PRO A 41 -1.83 -18.68 -9.60
N LEU A 42 -0.53 -18.79 -9.92
CA LEU A 42 0.49 -17.80 -9.53
C LEU A 42 0.23 -16.42 -10.16
N ASP A 43 -0.22 -16.40 -11.40
CA ASP A 43 -0.60 -15.20 -12.17
C ASP A 43 -1.77 -14.45 -11.52
N GLU A 44 -2.76 -15.17 -10.98
CA GLU A 44 -3.89 -14.58 -10.28
C GLU A 44 -3.48 -14.03 -8.91
N LEU A 45 -2.61 -14.74 -8.17
CA LEU A 45 -2.04 -14.21 -6.92
C LEU A 45 -1.25 -12.93 -7.17
N LEU A 46 -0.46 -12.89 -8.24
CA LEU A 46 0.38 -11.76 -8.58
C LEU A 46 -0.45 -10.57 -9.06
N GLU A 47 -1.52 -10.81 -9.84
CA GLU A 47 -2.47 -9.76 -10.22
C GLU A 47 -3.12 -9.11 -9.00
N ARG A 48 -3.60 -9.94 -8.07
CA ARG A 48 -4.23 -9.44 -6.84
C ARG A 48 -3.25 -8.64 -5.98
N ALA A 49 -2.01 -9.11 -5.85
CA ALA A 49 -0.98 -8.38 -5.12
C ALA A 49 -0.66 -7.03 -5.77
N MET A 50 -0.58 -6.98 -7.11
CA MET A 50 -0.39 -5.73 -7.85
C MET A 50 -1.52 -4.73 -7.64
N GLN A 51 -2.77 -5.16 -7.84
CA GLN A 51 -3.95 -4.32 -7.63
C GLN A 51 -4.00 -3.80 -6.18
N HIS A 52 -3.61 -4.63 -5.22
CA HIS A 52 -3.56 -4.25 -3.82
C HIS A 52 -2.48 -3.19 -3.55
N ALA A 53 -1.28 -3.36 -4.10
CA ALA A 53 -0.20 -2.39 -3.99
C ALA A 53 -0.55 -1.04 -4.65
N GLU A 54 -1.16 -1.07 -5.84
CA GLU A 54 -1.64 0.13 -6.54
C GLU A 54 -2.66 0.91 -5.71
N LEU A 55 -3.63 0.21 -5.10
CA LEU A 55 -4.62 0.86 -4.22
C LEU A 55 -3.97 1.47 -2.97
N ILE A 56 -2.98 0.79 -2.37
CA ILE A 56 -2.23 1.33 -1.22
C ILE A 56 -1.46 2.58 -1.64
N TYR A 57 -0.79 2.55 -2.79
CA TYR A 57 -0.10 3.70 -3.35
C TYR A 57 -1.04 4.89 -3.57
N GLN A 58 -2.18 4.69 -4.23
CA GLN A 58 -3.16 5.75 -4.48
C GLN A 58 -3.67 6.38 -3.18
N VAL A 59 -4.12 5.57 -2.21
CA VAL A 59 -4.62 6.08 -0.92
C VAL A 59 -3.50 6.76 -0.12
N SER A 60 -2.25 6.30 -0.25
CA SER A 60 -1.10 6.97 0.37
C SER A 60 -0.85 8.37 -0.19
N GLU A 61 -1.05 8.57 -1.50
CA GLU A 61 -0.92 9.87 -2.13
C GLU A 61 -2.04 10.81 -1.71
N GLU A 62 -3.30 10.36 -1.72
CA GLU A 62 -4.44 11.13 -1.25
C GLU A 62 -4.27 11.54 0.23
N SER A 63 -3.81 10.60 1.08
CA SER A 63 -3.55 10.88 2.49
C SER A 63 -2.44 11.91 2.68
N ARG A 64 -1.38 11.85 1.87
CA ARG A 64 -0.27 12.81 1.89
C ARG A 64 -0.73 14.21 1.47
N ILE A 65 -1.52 14.30 0.39
CA ILE A 65 -2.08 15.57 -0.11
C ILE A 65 -2.99 16.18 0.95
N LEU A 66 -3.93 15.40 1.50
CA LEU A 66 -4.85 15.87 2.53
C LEU A 66 -4.10 16.34 3.79
N PHE A 67 -3.07 15.62 4.22
CA PHE A 67 -2.23 16.04 5.34
C PHE A 67 -1.51 17.37 5.05
N GLU A 68 -0.94 17.51 3.84
CA GLU A 68 -0.26 18.74 3.40
C GLU A 68 -1.21 19.94 3.39
N GLU A 69 -2.43 19.74 2.92
CA GLU A 69 -3.46 20.78 2.88
C GLU A 69 -3.88 21.24 4.27
N MET A 70 -4.04 20.31 5.20
CA MET A 70 -4.59 20.57 6.53
C MET A 70 -3.56 21.07 7.54
N PHE A 71 -2.34 20.53 7.52
CA PHE A 71 -1.37 20.75 8.59
C PHE A 71 -0.12 21.51 8.15
N ILE A 72 0.20 21.55 6.86
CA ILE A 72 1.44 22.18 6.37
C ILE A 72 1.17 23.60 5.85
N PRO A 73 1.73 24.65 6.51
CA PRO A 73 1.58 26.03 6.05
C PRO A 73 2.14 26.23 4.64
N LEU A 74 1.47 27.05 3.83
CA LEU A 74 1.87 27.34 2.44
C LEU A 74 3.33 27.84 2.32
N SER A 75 3.80 28.62 3.29
CA SER A 75 5.18 29.13 3.34
C SER A 75 6.25 28.03 3.48
N MET A 76 5.87 26.84 3.97
CA MET A 76 6.76 25.70 4.19
C MET A 76 6.71 24.66 3.07
N ARG A 77 5.63 24.61 2.27
CA ARG A 77 5.48 23.63 1.19
C ARG A 77 6.60 23.72 0.15
N SER A 78 6.99 24.93 -0.25
CA SER A 78 8.05 25.18 -1.23
C SER A 78 9.46 24.89 -0.70
N GLN A 79 9.70 24.96 0.61
CA GLN A 79 11.00 24.63 1.22
C GLN A 79 11.22 23.12 1.30
N HIS A 80 10.17 22.34 1.58
CA HIS A 80 10.25 20.88 1.67
C HIS A 80 10.33 20.19 0.29
N LEU A 81 9.74 20.79 -0.75
CA LEU A 81 9.90 20.32 -2.13
C LEU A 81 11.36 20.44 -2.62
N GLN A 82 12.07 21.49 -2.17
CA GLN A 82 13.47 21.77 -2.55
C GLN A 82 14.49 20.89 -1.82
N ARG A 83 14.22 20.59 -0.54
CA ARG A 83 15.09 19.73 0.27
C ARG A 83 14.65 18.28 0.08
N GLY A 84 14.98 17.69 -1.07
CA GLY A 84 14.62 16.33 -1.45
C GLY A 84 14.61 15.39 -0.25
N GLN A 85 13.41 15.09 0.25
CA GLN A 85 13.24 14.34 1.50
C GLN A 85 13.86 12.95 1.30
N LYS A 86 14.99 12.73 1.97
CA LYS A 86 15.67 11.45 2.02
C LYS A 86 14.89 10.56 2.99
N CYS A 87 14.19 9.59 2.44
CA CYS A 87 13.58 8.53 3.23
C CYS A 87 14.72 7.66 3.77
N ASN A 88 14.82 7.56 5.10
CA ASN A 88 15.90 6.83 5.77
C ASN A 88 15.82 5.30 5.59
N ILE A 89 14.77 4.80 4.92
CA ILE A 89 14.69 3.39 4.57
C ILE A 89 15.61 3.16 3.38
N ASN A 90 16.65 2.35 3.62
CA ASN A 90 17.65 1.80 2.71
C ASN A 90 17.44 2.24 1.25
N SER A 91 18.41 2.97 0.70
CA SER A 91 18.43 3.47 -0.67
C SER A 91 18.38 2.34 -1.70
N ILE A 92 17.23 1.69 -1.82
CA ILE A 92 16.91 0.73 -2.86
C ILE A 92 16.43 1.61 -4.02
N SER A 93 17.37 1.90 -4.91
CA SER A 93 17.08 2.54 -6.19
C SER A 93 16.31 1.58 -7.06
N ILE A 94 15.24 2.07 -7.69
CA ILE A 94 14.59 1.34 -8.78
C ILE A 94 15.62 1.28 -9.92
N PRO A 95 15.92 0.10 -10.48
CA PRO A 95 16.83 -0.03 -11.62
C PRO A 95 16.35 0.85 -12.78
N GLY A 96 17.27 1.63 -13.36
CA GLY A 96 16.97 2.68 -14.33
C GLY A 96 16.91 2.19 -15.78
N SER A 97 17.28 0.94 -16.04
CA SER A 97 17.40 0.41 -17.41
C SER A 97 16.90 -1.04 -17.51
N LYS A 98 16.49 -1.45 -18.71
CA LYS A 98 16.07 -2.84 -19.01
C LYS A 98 17.16 -3.87 -18.66
N VAL A 99 18.42 -3.53 -18.87
CA VAL A 99 19.58 -4.41 -18.57
C VAL A 99 19.80 -4.56 -17.06
N GLU A 100 19.60 -3.49 -16.30
CA GLU A 100 19.67 -3.50 -14.84
C GLU A 100 18.43 -4.17 -14.21
N ALA A 101 17.27 -4.00 -14.84
CA ALA A 101 16.06 -4.74 -14.47
C ALA A 101 16.24 -6.24 -14.76
N GLU A 102 16.82 -6.68 -15.86
CA GLU A 102 17.02 -8.10 -16.18
C GLU A 102 18.05 -8.81 -15.27
N SER A 103 19.01 -8.08 -14.69
CA SER A 103 20.01 -8.65 -13.76
C SER A 103 19.50 -8.87 -12.34
N ILE A 104 18.38 -8.24 -11.97
CA ILE A 104 17.77 -8.37 -10.64
C ILE A 104 16.95 -9.65 -10.56
N SER A 105 17.28 -10.55 -9.64
CA SER A 105 16.55 -11.82 -9.46
C SER A 105 15.13 -11.60 -8.92
N ASP A 106 14.20 -12.48 -9.32
CA ASP A 106 12.84 -12.48 -8.78
C ASP A 106 12.82 -12.62 -7.25
N LYS A 107 13.76 -13.42 -6.72
CA LYS A 107 14.00 -13.59 -5.29
C LYS A 107 14.32 -12.26 -4.61
N TRP A 108 15.21 -11.46 -5.19
CA TRP A 108 15.56 -10.15 -4.64
C TRP A 108 14.35 -9.19 -4.65
N LEU A 109 13.56 -9.18 -5.74
CA LEU A 109 12.36 -8.32 -5.83
C LEU A 109 11.36 -8.66 -4.73
N LEU A 110 11.02 -9.95 -4.56
CA LEU A 110 10.06 -10.37 -3.54
C LEU A 110 10.54 -10.11 -2.12
N HIS A 111 11.80 -10.41 -1.81
CA HIS A 111 12.37 -10.10 -0.50
C HIS A 111 12.37 -8.60 -0.23
N THR A 112 12.67 -7.78 -1.24
CA THR A 112 12.65 -6.33 -1.14
C THR A 112 11.23 -5.82 -0.87
N VAL A 113 10.24 -6.28 -1.64
CA VAL A 113 8.83 -5.95 -1.45
C VAL A 113 8.39 -6.29 -0.03
N LEU A 114 8.69 -7.52 0.43
CA LEU A 114 8.30 -7.97 1.76
C LEU A 114 8.99 -7.15 2.87
N THR A 115 10.27 -6.82 2.69
CA THR A 115 11.03 -6.00 3.63
C THR A 115 10.45 -4.60 3.76
N LEU A 116 10.11 -3.95 2.63
CA LEU A 116 9.46 -2.64 2.62
C LEU A 116 8.09 -2.70 3.31
N ILE A 117 7.24 -3.68 2.98
CA ILE A 117 5.92 -3.81 3.58
C ILE A 117 6.01 -3.94 5.10
N ARG A 118 6.93 -4.77 5.61
CA ARG A 118 7.12 -4.99 7.05
C ARG A 118 7.72 -3.79 7.77
N SER A 119 8.69 -3.10 7.17
CA SER A 119 9.33 -1.93 7.79
C SER A 119 8.36 -0.76 8.00
N TRP A 120 7.26 -0.71 7.25
CA TRP A 120 6.24 0.35 7.33
C TRP A 120 5.14 0.09 8.37
N MET A 121 5.04 -1.11 8.95
CA MET A 121 4.00 -1.39 9.95
C MET A 121 4.18 -0.56 11.23
N GLY A 122 5.39 -0.51 11.80
CA GLY A 122 5.67 0.31 12.99
C GLY A 122 5.41 1.81 12.78
N PRO A 123 5.98 2.43 11.73
CA PRO A 123 5.76 3.84 11.42
C PRO A 123 4.30 4.22 11.21
N LEU A 124 3.52 3.39 10.52
CA LEU A 124 2.08 3.67 10.32
C LEU A 124 1.28 3.58 11.62
N LEU A 125 1.64 2.66 12.55
CA LEU A 125 1.04 2.64 13.88
C LEU A 125 1.39 3.90 14.68
N GLY A 126 2.65 4.35 14.59
CA GLY A 126 3.08 5.61 15.20
C GLY A 126 2.32 6.81 14.64
N LEU A 127 2.10 6.85 13.33
CA LEU A 127 1.31 7.91 12.67
C LEU A 127 -0.14 7.93 13.17
N GLN A 128 -0.80 6.77 13.30
CA GLN A 128 -2.17 6.70 13.84
C GLN A 128 -2.22 7.31 15.25
N ALA A 129 -1.28 6.93 16.12
CA ALA A 129 -1.19 7.47 17.47
C ALA A 129 -0.91 8.98 17.52
N SER A 130 -0.14 9.53 16.56
CA SER A 130 0.06 10.97 16.43
C SER A 130 -1.22 11.68 15.99
N LEU A 131 -1.93 11.15 14.98
CA LEU A 131 -3.14 11.76 14.45
C LEU A 131 -4.27 11.82 15.47
N ASP A 132 -4.36 10.84 16.37
CA ASP A 132 -5.31 10.85 17.50
C ASP A 132 -5.07 12.03 18.47
N GLN A 133 -3.87 12.61 18.47
CA GLN A 133 -3.49 13.74 19.33
C GLN A 133 -3.61 15.09 18.61
N TYR A 134 -3.84 15.10 17.31
CA TYR A 134 -3.91 16.35 16.54
C TYR A 134 -5.28 16.99 16.70
N ASP A 135 -5.28 18.29 16.99
CA ASP A 135 -6.52 19.08 17.02
C ASP A 135 -7.16 19.09 15.62
N ASN A 136 -8.41 18.64 15.54
CA ASN A 136 -9.21 18.61 14.31
C ASN A 136 -8.63 17.76 13.17
N ALA A 137 -7.99 16.62 13.48
CA ALA A 137 -7.64 15.66 12.45
C ALA A 137 -8.89 15.21 11.66
N PRO A 138 -8.89 15.32 10.32
CA PRO A 138 -10.07 14.97 9.53
C PRO A 138 -10.31 13.46 9.61
N ALA A 139 -11.56 13.06 9.86
CA ALA A 139 -11.94 11.64 9.97
C ALA A 139 -11.50 10.81 8.76
N VAL A 140 -11.56 11.39 7.56
CA VAL A 140 -11.10 10.75 6.31
C VAL A 140 -9.62 10.35 6.37
N LEU A 141 -8.77 11.15 7.02
CA LEU A 141 -7.34 10.86 7.17
C LEU A 141 -7.10 9.77 8.22
N LEU A 142 -7.82 9.82 9.34
CA LEU A 142 -7.78 8.78 10.38
C LEU A 142 -8.22 7.42 9.80
N GLU A 143 -9.39 7.38 9.17
CA GLU A 143 -9.92 6.19 8.51
C GLU A 143 -8.99 5.70 7.38
N GLY A 144 -8.43 6.62 6.60
CA GLY A 144 -7.45 6.33 5.54
C GLY A 144 -6.20 5.63 6.10
N THR A 145 -5.65 6.12 7.21
CA THR A 145 -4.44 5.52 7.82
C THR A 145 -4.72 4.16 8.47
N HIS A 146 -5.91 3.95 9.04
CA HIS A 146 -6.36 2.63 9.49
C HIS A 146 -6.54 1.66 8.33
N TRP A 147 -7.15 2.12 7.23
CA TRP A 147 -7.32 1.33 6.02
C TRP A 147 -5.95 0.93 5.44
N LEU A 148 -5.01 1.87 5.34
CA LEU A 148 -3.65 1.62 4.85
C LEU A 148 -2.95 0.52 5.67
N MET A 149 -3.02 0.58 7.01
CA MET A 149 -2.50 -0.47 7.89
C MET A 149 -3.09 -1.85 7.61
N GLY A 150 -4.42 -1.93 7.52
CA GLY A 150 -5.12 -3.19 7.26
C GLY A 150 -4.78 -3.80 5.90
N ARG A 151 -4.68 -2.95 4.88
CA ARG A 151 -4.32 -3.34 3.51
C ARG A 151 -2.86 -3.74 3.39
N LEU A 152 -1.95 -3.00 4.04
CA LEU A 152 -0.52 -3.34 4.09
C LEU A 152 -0.29 -4.72 4.72
N ARG A 153 -0.99 -5.04 5.82
CA ARG A 153 -0.94 -6.38 6.45
C ARG A 153 -1.49 -7.47 5.54
N SER A 154 -2.57 -7.19 4.83
CA SER A 154 -3.15 -8.15 3.89
C SER A 154 -2.26 -8.39 2.67
N LEU A 155 -1.56 -7.34 2.20
CA LEU A 155 -0.56 -7.45 1.13
C LEU A 155 0.66 -8.26 1.60
N GLU A 156 1.13 -8.07 2.83
CA GLU A 156 2.22 -8.86 3.42
C GLU A 156 1.94 -10.36 3.33
N GLN A 157 0.74 -10.77 3.77
CA GLN A 157 0.30 -12.16 3.71
C GLN A 157 0.27 -12.70 2.26
N GLY A 158 -0.25 -11.89 1.33
CA GLY A 158 -0.29 -12.24 -0.09
C GLY A 158 1.12 -12.41 -0.69
N VAL A 159 2.06 -11.54 -0.33
CA VAL A 159 3.45 -11.59 -0.79
C VAL A 159 4.20 -12.77 -0.17
N VAL A 160 3.93 -13.14 1.08
CA VAL A 160 4.48 -14.35 1.71
C VAL A 160 4.03 -15.60 0.93
N VAL A 161 2.74 -15.70 0.61
CA VAL A 161 2.22 -16.82 -0.20
C VAL A 161 2.83 -16.84 -1.61
N LEU A 162 2.98 -15.67 -2.25
CA LEU A 162 3.65 -15.53 -3.53
C LEU A 162 5.12 -15.98 -3.47
N THR A 163 5.82 -15.65 -2.39
CA THR A 163 7.23 -16.00 -2.18
C THR A 163 7.40 -17.50 -2.07
N GLY A 164 6.57 -18.17 -1.25
CA GLY A 164 6.61 -19.63 -1.15
C GLY A 164 6.29 -20.31 -2.48
N LYS A 165 5.28 -19.81 -3.20
CA LYS A 165 4.89 -20.40 -4.49
C LYS A 165 5.90 -20.16 -5.61
N LEU A 166 6.62 -19.04 -5.58
CA LEU A 166 7.57 -18.68 -6.63
C LEU A 166 8.96 -19.27 -6.39
N LEU A 167 9.42 -19.28 -5.13
CA LEU A 167 10.79 -19.65 -4.79
C LEU A 167 10.92 -21.10 -4.33
N ASP A 168 9.81 -21.82 -4.10
CA ASP A 168 9.78 -23.16 -3.50
C ASP A 168 10.51 -23.20 -2.13
N GLU A 169 10.50 -22.06 -1.42
CA GLU A 169 11.10 -21.86 -0.10
C GLU A 169 9.98 -21.62 0.91
N ASP A 170 10.02 -22.30 2.08
CA ASP A 170 9.26 -21.84 3.24
C ASP A 170 9.76 -20.44 3.57
N ALA A 171 8.89 -19.43 3.41
CA ALA A 171 9.26 -18.01 3.47
C ALA A 171 9.64 -17.59 4.90
N VAL A 172 10.79 -18.05 5.40
CA VAL A 172 11.43 -17.58 6.62
C VAL A 172 12.29 -16.38 6.24
N VAL A 173 11.62 -15.29 5.90
CA VAL A 173 12.27 -13.97 5.90
C VAL A 173 12.17 -13.50 7.34
N ALA A 174 13.31 -13.47 8.04
CA ALA A 174 13.43 -12.91 9.37
C ALA A 174 12.68 -11.57 9.44
N ASP A 175 11.99 -11.31 10.55
CA ASP A 175 11.40 -10.00 10.78
C ASP A 175 12.48 -8.96 10.54
N PRO A 176 12.30 -8.02 9.58
CA PRO A 176 13.24 -6.94 9.44
C PRO A 176 13.25 -6.21 10.78
N LEU A 177 14.42 -6.20 11.42
CA LEU A 177 14.67 -5.32 12.54
C LEU A 177 14.14 -3.93 12.16
N PRO A 178 13.43 -3.24 13.06
CA PRO A 178 12.99 -1.87 12.80
C PRO A 178 14.20 -1.11 12.26
N PRO A 179 14.07 -0.36 11.15
CA PRO A 179 15.21 0.34 10.57
C PRO A 179 15.90 1.15 11.67
N GLU A 180 17.15 0.80 11.94
CA GLU A 180 17.99 1.45 12.93
C GLU A 180 18.18 2.90 12.49
N GLY A 181 17.33 3.78 13.01
CA GLY A 181 17.17 5.14 12.48
C GLY A 181 15.82 5.79 12.75
N TRP A 182 14.78 5.03 13.08
CA TRP A 182 13.58 5.60 13.72
C TRP A 182 13.63 5.38 15.24
N MET A 183 14.48 6.18 15.88
CA MET A 183 14.37 6.40 17.31
C MET A 183 12.98 6.98 17.62
N PRO A 184 12.28 6.54 18.68
CA PRO A 184 11.32 7.38 19.35
C PRO A 184 12.08 8.64 19.74
N ALA A 185 11.67 9.80 19.22
CA ALA A 185 12.14 11.06 19.75
C ALA A 185 11.50 11.21 21.14
N ASP A 186 12.12 10.63 22.17
CA ASP A 186 11.77 10.82 23.59
C ASP A 186 12.10 12.25 24.06
N SER A 187 12.56 13.13 23.15
CA SER A 187 12.54 14.58 23.37
C SER A 187 11.12 15.10 23.10
N PRO A 188 10.53 15.92 23.99
CA PRO A 188 9.27 16.60 23.68
C PRO A 188 9.47 17.45 22.41
N GLN A 189 8.97 16.94 21.28
CA GLN A 189 8.99 17.65 20.01
C GLN A 189 7.87 18.67 20.02
N GLY A 190 8.15 19.87 19.52
CA GLY A 190 7.11 20.88 19.36
C GLY A 190 5.98 20.36 18.46
N PRO A 191 4.74 20.88 18.57
CA PRO A 191 3.63 20.47 17.72
C PRO A 191 3.95 20.52 16.22
N LEU A 192 4.67 21.57 15.80
CA LEU A 192 5.13 21.74 14.42
C LEU A 192 6.14 20.67 13.98
N GLU A 193 7.05 20.26 14.86
CA GLU A 193 8.05 19.24 14.55
C GLU A 193 7.40 17.86 14.34
N SER A 194 6.38 17.55 15.16
CA SER A 194 5.58 16.33 14.99
C SER A 194 4.84 16.33 13.66
N VAL A 195 4.20 17.46 13.30
CA VAL A 195 3.52 17.63 12.01
C VAL A 195 4.48 17.44 10.83
N ILE A 196 5.67 18.04 10.90
CA ILE A 196 6.68 17.90 9.84
C ILE A 196 7.17 16.45 9.73
N ARG A 197 7.46 15.80 10.86
CA ARG A 197 7.89 14.40 10.89
C ARG A 197 6.85 13.49 10.24
N ASP A 198 5.59 13.66 10.60
CA ASP A 198 4.49 12.83 10.12
C ASP A 198 4.19 13.09 8.62
N TYR A 199 4.37 14.33 8.14
CA TYR A 199 4.35 14.65 6.71
C TYR A 199 5.49 13.97 5.93
N ILE A 200 6.71 13.97 6.47
CA ILE A 200 7.86 13.26 5.88
C ILE A 200 7.56 11.76 5.83
N LEU A 201 6.99 11.20 6.91
CA LEU A 201 6.60 9.80 6.99
C LEU A 201 5.61 9.43 5.87
N LEU A 202 4.52 10.18 5.69
CA LEU A 202 3.54 9.95 4.62
C LEU A 202 4.16 10.07 3.23
N THR A 203 5.02 11.06 3.01
CA THR A 203 5.75 11.24 1.74
C THR A 203 6.64 10.05 1.43
N CYS A 204 7.32 9.53 2.44
CA CYS A 204 8.19 8.37 2.29
C CYS A 204 7.41 7.06 2.10
N PHE A 205 6.31 6.90 2.84
CA PHE A 205 5.43 5.74 2.68
C PHE A 205 4.90 5.67 1.25
N ARG A 206 4.41 6.79 0.70
CA ARG A 206 3.97 6.88 -0.69
C ARG A 206 5.05 6.49 -1.69
N LYS A 207 6.29 6.98 -1.49
CA LYS A 207 7.43 6.63 -2.36
C LYS A 207 7.76 5.14 -2.32
N ASP A 208 7.72 4.52 -1.15
CA ASP A 208 8.04 3.09 -1.04
C ASP A 208 6.88 2.20 -1.51
N MET A 209 5.62 2.63 -1.35
CA MET A 209 4.47 1.91 -1.92
C MET A 209 4.47 1.95 -3.45
N HIS A 210 4.89 3.06 -4.04
CA HIS A 210 5.16 3.14 -5.48
C HIS A 210 6.23 2.11 -5.90
N LYS A 211 7.35 2.00 -5.17
CA LYS A 211 8.37 0.97 -5.46
C LYS A 211 7.80 -0.45 -5.36
N VAL A 212 7.01 -0.74 -4.32
CA VAL A 212 6.35 -2.05 -4.14
C VAL A 212 5.47 -2.38 -5.32
N GLU A 213 4.63 -1.42 -5.75
CA GLU A 213 3.80 -1.55 -6.94
C GLU A 213 4.63 -1.82 -8.21
N THR A 214 5.67 -1.02 -8.45
CA THR A 214 6.58 -1.19 -9.60
C THR A 214 7.26 -2.56 -9.60
N PHE A 215 7.75 -3.05 -8.46
CA PHE A 215 8.40 -4.35 -8.37
C PHE A 215 7.42 -5.52 -8.61
N LEU A 216 6.20 -5.42 -8.10
CA LEU A 216 5.16 -6.42 -8.39
C LEU A 216 4.74 -6.40 -9.88
N LYS A 217 4.63 -5.21 -10.48
CA LYS A 217 4.41 -5.03 -11.93
C LYS A 217 5.55 -5.67 -12.75
N LEU A 218 6.80 -5.43 -12.38
CA LEU A 218 7.97 -6.03 -13.02
C LEU A 218 7.94 -7.57 -12.94
N LEU A 219 7.65 -8.11 -11.75
CA LEU A 219 7.49 -9.55 -11.52
C LEU A 219 6.43 -10.16 -12.45
N ARG A 220 5.29 -9.48 -12.66
CA ARG A 220 4.26 -9.96 -13.58
C ARG A 220 4.73 -9.91 -15.02
N CYS A 221 5.35 -8.81 -15.42
CA CYS A 221 5.82 -8.60 -16.77
C CYS A 221 6.87 -9.61 -17.23
N ARG A 222 7.68 -10.16 -16.32
CA ARG A 222 8.61 -11.26 -16.65
C ARG A 222 7.93 -12.59 -16.95
N ARG A 223 6.66 -12.76 -16.56
CA ARG A 223 5.91 -14.01 -16.67
C ARG A 223 4.79 -13.97 -17.70
N THR A 224 4.42 -12.79 -18.19
CA THR A 224 3.34 -12.60 -19.15
C THR A 224 3.78 -11.69 -20.29
N ASP A 225 3.52 -12.07 -21.53
CA ASP A 225 3.71 -11.22 -22.72
C ASP A 225 2.59 -10.15 -22.85
N SER A 226 2.25 -9.46 -21.77
CA SER A 226 1.16 -8.50 -21.73
C SER A 226 1.59 -7.12 -22.27
N PRO A 227 0.81 -6.46 -23.15
CA PRO A 227 1.12 -5.14 -23.69
C PRO A 227 1.21 -4.03 -22.61
N ALA A 228 0.68 -4.27 -21.40
CA ALA A 228 0.84 -3.38 -20.23
C ALA A 228 2.31 -3.23 -19.78
N CYS A 229 3.19 -4.15 -20.19
CA CYS A 229 4.60 -4.18 -19.80
C CYS A 229 5.49 -3.19 -20.55
N VAL A 230 4.96 -2.52 -21.57
CA VAL A 230 5.65 -1.47 -22.34
C VAL A 230 5.66 -0.12 -21.58
N ALA A 231 4.72 0.09 -20.66
CA ALA A 231 4.59 1.33 -19.89
C ALA A 231 5.49 1.39 -18.63
N VAL A 232 5.68 0.25 -17.94
CA VAL A 232 6.62 0.10 -16.80
C VAL A 232 8.06 0.42 -17.22
N GLN A 233 8.37 0.28 -18.51
CA GLN A 233 9.69 0.54 -19.09
C GLN A 233 9.93 2.00 -19.53
N ARG A 234 8.92 2.89 -19.49
CA ARG A 234 9.06 4.27 -20.00
C ARG A 234 8.53 5.39 -19.09
N ALA A 235 7.65 5.13 -18.13
CA ALA A 235 6.93 6.21 -17.42
C ALA A 235 7.31 6.45 -15.95
N ASP A 236 8.07 5.55 -15.31
CA ASP A 236 8.43 5.66 -13.88
C ASP A 236 9.94 5.84 -13.62
N LEU A 237 10.68 6.25 -14.65
CA LEU A 237 12.05 6.74 -14.50
C LEU A 237 11.98 8.23 -14.10
N PRO A 238 12.68 8.64 -13.03
CA PRO A 238 12.71 10.04 -12.62
C PRO A 238 13.25 10.98 -13.71
#